data_AF-A0A2E1MJX6-F1
#
_entry.id   AF-A0A2E1MJX6-F1
#
_cell.length_a   1.000
_cell.length_b   1.000
_cell.length_c   1.000
_cell.angle_alpha   90.00
_cell.angle_beta   90.00
_cell.angle_gamma   90.00
#
_symmetry.space_group_name_H-M   'P 1'
#
loop_
_entity.id
_entity.type
_entity.pdbx_description
1 polymer ?
#
loop_
_entity_poly.entity_id
_entity_poly.type
_entity_poly.pdbx_seq_one_letter_code
_entity_poly.pdbx_strand_id
1 'polypeptide(L)' 'MPKVSLDMPQQIIEDLRKHVGDDRKYVSLADAIRTGCRKLLDQLDEIDARHGRIENE' A
#
# COMPACT_ATOMS: atom_id res chain seq x y z
N MET A 1 -2.64 -7.13 14.66
CA MET A 1 -1.94 -6.95 13.36
C MET A 1 -0.61 -7.67 13.44
N PRO A 2 -0.31 -8.60 12.50
CA PRO A 2 1.03 -9.16 12.39
C PRO A 2 2.04 -8.05 12.09
N LYS A 3 3.24 -8.15 12.68
CA LYS A 3 4.33 -7.20 12.42
C LYS A 3 5.15 -7.71 11.25
N VAL A 4 5.43 -6.83 10.29
CA VAL A 4 6.34 -7.09 9.18
C VAL A 4 7.52 -6.15 9.35
N SER A 5 8.74 -6.69 9.28
CA SER A 5 9.98 -5.91 9.26
C SER A 5 10.57 -6.02 7.87
N LEU A 6 10.98 -4.90 7.29
CA LEU A 6 11.64 -4.86 5.99
C LEU A 6 12.61 -3.68 5.93
N ASP A 7 13.62 -3.82 5.08
CA ASP A 7 14.55 -2.75 4.76
C ASP A 7 14.04 -1.96 3.55
N MET A 8 14.08 -0.63 3.63
CA MET A 8 13.66 0.26 2.56
C MET A 8 14.72 1.32 2.26
N PRO A 9 14.89 1.70 0.98
CA PRO A 9 15.65 2.88 0.62
C PRO A 9 15.12 4.12 1.34
N GLN A 10 16.03 4.90 1.93
CA GLN A 10 15.69 6.11 2.68
C GLN A 10 14.86 7.09 1.84
N GLN A 11 15.21 7.26 0.57
CA GLN A 11 14.49 8.15 -0.35
C GLN A 11 12.99 7.83 -0.43
N ILE A 12 12.62 6.54 -0.45
CA ILE A 12 11.21 6.14 -0.50
C ILE A 12 10.48 6.53 0.80
N ILE A 13 11.13 6.34 1.95
CA ILE A 13 10.57 6.75 3.24
C ILE A 13 10.36 8.26 3.28
N GLU A 14 11.32 9.04 2.79
CA GLU A 14 11.23 10.49 2.73
C GLU A 14 10.10 10.95 1.82
N ASP A 15 9.95 10.33 0.66
CA ASP A 15 8.85 10.64 -0.27
C ASP A 15 7.48 10.31 0.34
N LEU A 16 7.34 9.17 1.02
CA LEU A 16 6.11 8.84 1.74
C LEU A 16 5.83 9.84 2.87
N ARG A 17 6.86 10.26 3.61
CA ARG A 17 6.72 11.22 4.71
C ARG A 17 6.24 12.60 4.24
N LYS A 18 6.53 13.01 3.00
CA LYS A 18 5.96 14.24 2.41
C LYS A 18 4.44 14.21 2.33
N HIS A 19 3.83 13.03 2.38
CA HIS A 19 2.37 12.83 2.33
C HIS A 19 1.74 12.46 3.68
N VAL A 20 2.52 12.45 4.76
CA VAL A 20 2.07 12.07 6.11
C VAL A 20 1.96 13.29 7.04
N GLY A 21 0.86 13.40 7.77
CA GLY A 21 0.58 14.47 8.74
C GLY A 21 -0.93 14.76 8.85
N ASP A 22 -1.33 15.54 9.85
CA ASP A 22 -2.75 15.77 10.19
C ASP A 22 -3.56 16.37 9.03
N ASP A 23 -2.97 17.26 8.24
CA ASP A 23 -3.59 17.88 7.06
C ASP A 23 -3.12 17.25 5.72
N ARG A 24 -2.63 16.01 5.75
CA ARG A 24 -2.11 15.32 4.55
C ARG A 24 -2.90 14.05 4.23
N LYS A 25 -2.48 13.36 3.16
CA LYS A 25 -3.18 12.18 2.62
C LYS A 25 -3.19 10.99 3.59
N TYR A 26 -2.22 10.91 4.50
CA TYR A 26 -2.06 9.78 5.41
C TYR A 26 -1.78 10.26 6.83
N VAL A 27 -2.34 9.56 7.80
CA VAL A 27 -2.17 9.89 9.23
C VAL A 27 -0.77 9.52 9.73
N SER A 28 -0.20 8.42 9.20
CA SER A 28 1.13 7.94 9.59
C SER A 28 1.84 7.26 8.42
N LEU A 29 3.15 7.02 8.56
CA LEU A 29 3.89 6.23 7.56
C LEU A 29 3.31 4.81 7.41
N ALA A 30 2.92 4.19 8.53
CA ALA A 30 2.30 2.87 8.51
C ALA A 30 0.94 2.90 7.80
N ASP A 31 0.20 4.00 7.91
CA ASP A 31 -1.06 4.20 7.21
C ASP A 31 -0.87 4.37 5.69
N ALA A 32 0.15 5.14 5.29
CA ALA A 32 0.54 5.26 3.89
C ALA A 32 0.92 3.91 3.28
N ILE A 33 1.73 3.11 3.99
CA ILE A 33 2.15 1.77 3.53
C ILE A 33 0.93 0.85 3.40
N ARG A 34 0.08 0.76 4.42
CA ARG A 34 -1.13 -0.09 4.36
C ARG A 34 -2.05 0.30 3.20
N THR A 35 -2.27 1.59 3.01
CA THR A 35 -3.11 2.09 1.92
C THR A 35 -2.49 1.79 0.56
N GLY A 36 -1.17 1.95 0.43
CA GLY A 36 -0.44 1.59 -0.79
C GLY A 36 -0.55 0.11 -1.13
N CYS A 37 -0.33 -0.77 -0.16
CA CYS A 37 -0.49 -2.22 -0.35
C CYS A 37 -1.92 -2.60 -0.73
N ARG A 38 -2.93 -1.99 -0.11
CA ARG A 38 -4.34 -2.25 -0.46
C ARG A 38 -4.62 -1.89 -1.91
N LYS A 39 -4.26 -0.68 -2.33
CA LYS A 39 -4.45 -0.22 -3.71
C LYS A 39 -3.73 -1.09 -4.74
N LEU A 40 -2.53 -1.56 -4.42
CA LEU A 40 -1.79 -2.47 -5.28
C LEU A 40 -2.55 -3.80 -5.44
N LEU A 41 -3.01 -4.39 -4.33
CA LEU A 41 -3.76 -5.64 -4.37
C LEU A 41 -5.08 -5.48 -5.12
N ASP A 42 -5.83 -4.41 -4.87
CA ASP A 42 -7.09 -4.14 -5.57
C ASP A 42 -6.87 -4.03 -7.10
N GLN A 43 -5.75 -3.43 -7.54
CA GLN A 43 -5.37 -3.36 -8.95
C GLN A 43 -5.05 -4.74 -9.54
N LEU A 44 -4.36 -5.59 -8.78
CA LEU A 44 -4.06 -6.95 -9.21
C LEU A 44 -5.34 -7.79 -9.33
N ASP A 45 -6.26 -7.66 -8.37
CA ASP A 45 -7.56 -8.33 -8.38
C ASP A 45 -8.39 -7.90 -9.61
N GLU A 46 -8.41 -6.61 -9.94
CA GLU A 46 -9.05 -6.10 -11.16
C GLU A 46 -8.45 -6.67 -12.45
N ILE A 47 -7.13 -6.85 -12.48
CA ILE A 47 -6.42 -7.45 -13.62
C ILE A 47 -6.79 -8.93 -13.74
N ASP A 48 -6.76 -9.67 -12.64
CA ASP A 48 -7.09 -11.08 -12.63
C ASP A 48 -8.56 -11.34 -12.98
N ALA A 49 -9.48 -10.44 -12.59
CA ALA A 49 -10.87 -10.42 -13.05
C ALA A 49 -10.98 -10.39 -14.57
N ARG A 50 -10.24 -9.48 -15.21
CA ARG A 50 -10.26 -9.30 -16.67
C ARG A 50 -9.66 -10.48 -17.41
N HIS A 51 -8.69 -11.17 -16.81
CA HIS A 51 -8.07 -12.36 -17.38
C HIS A 51 -8.81 -13.66 -17.06
N GLY A 52 -9.93 -13.60 -16.32
CA GLY A 52 -10.71 -14.78 -15.94
C GLY A 52 -9.99 -15.68 -14.92
N ARG A 53 -9.05 -15.13 -14.14
CA ARG A 53 -8.24 -15.86 -13.14
C ARG A 53 -8.83 -15.82 -11.72
N ILE A 54 -10.01 -15.23 -11.54
CA ILE A 54 -10.69 -15.28 -10.25
C ILE A 54 -11.20 -16.71 -10.05
N GLU A 55 -10.46 -17.51 -9.27
CA GLU A 55 -11.03 -18.68 -8.65
C GLU A 55 -12.13 -18.19 -7.70
N ASN A 56 -13.36 -18.63 -7.91
CA ASN A 56 -14.45 -18.36 -6.97
C ASN A 56 -14.07 -19.01 -5.64
N GLU A 57 -13.86 -18.19 -4.61
CA GLU A 57 -13.72 -18.65 -3.22
C GLU A 57 -15.07 -19.07 -2.63
#